data_AF-Q89AZ3-F1
#
_entry.id   AF-Q89AZ3-F1
#
_cell.length_a   1.000
_cell.length_b   1.000
_cell.length_c   1.000
_cell.angle_alpha   90.00
_cell.angle_beta   90.00
_cell.angle_gamma   90.00
#
_symmetry.space_group_name_H-M   'P 1'
#
loop_
_entity.id
_entity.type
_entity.pdbx_description
1 polymer ?
#
loop_
_entity_poly.entity_id
_entity_poly.type
_entity_poly.pdbx_seq_one_letter_code
_entity_poly.pdbx_strand_id
1 'polypeptide(L)'
;MDNILVNNKNKNLLDLNKEDIKKSCEIEDKIFHSKTVNDVDLNLNSKNDISSKMKFIMDVPVHLTIEVGTVKITIKDLLELRSKSILVLDKHAGDPLNILVNGYVIATGELVVTENKYGIRIINIIDNSVFKKL
;
A
#
# COMPACT_ATOMS: atom_id res chain seq x y z
N MET A 1 -37.81 69.60 5.47
CA MET A 1 -36.64 69.62 6.36
C MET A 1 -35.67 68.58 5.85
N ASP A 2 -34.51 69.07 5.40
CA ASP A 2 -33.14 68.55 5.61
C ASP A 2 -32.83 67.09 5.24
N ASN A 3 -31.68 66.68 4.71
CA ASN A 3 -30.48 67.26 4.10
C ASN A 3 -29.76 66.01 3.53
N ILE A 4 -29.42 65.97 2.25
CA ILE A 4 -28.05 66.05 1.70
C ILE A 4 -27.01 65.19 2.43
N LEU A 5 -26.50 64.13 1.77
CA LEU A 5 -25.07 63.90 1.42
C LEU A 5 -24.99 62.59 0.60
N VAL A 6 -24.80 62.65 -0.73
CA VAL A 6 -23.50 62.52 -1.40
C VAL A 6 -22.73 61.28 -0.92
N ASN A 7 -22.51 60.27 -1.76
CA ASN A 7 -21.35 60.31 -2.65
C ASN A 7 -21.28 59.15 -3.63
N ASN A 8 -20.79 59.54 -4.79
CA ASN A 8 -20.40 58.83 -5.97
C ASN A 8 -19.06 58.10 -5.73
N LYS A 9 -18.90 56.90 -6.30
CA LYS A 9 -17.63 56.33 -6.79
C LYS A 9 -17.96 54.97 -7.41
N ASN A 10 -18.05 54.92 -8.73
CA ASN A 10 -16.92 54.64 -9.63
C ASN A 10 -16.74 53.13 -9.77
N LYS A 11 -17.16 52.59 -10.92
CA LYS A 11 -16.40 52.47 -12.18
C LYS A 11 -15.61 51.17 -12.18
N ASN A 12 -15.95 50.34 -13.17
CA ASN A 12 -15.10 49.42 -13.90
C ASN A 12 -13.85 48.93 -13.18
N LEU A 13 -13.87 47.66 -12.81
CA LEU A 13 -12.66 46.85 -12.74
C LEU A 13 -12.97 45.43 -13.22
N LEU A 14 -13.25 45.35 -14.53
CA LEU A 14 -13.29 44.12 -15.32
C LEU A 14 -12.25 44.28 -16.44
N ASP A 15 -11.03 44.61 -16.06
CA ASP A 15 -9.84 44.53 -16.92
C ASP A 15 -8.68 44.05 -16.03
N LEU A 16 -8.78 42.83 -15.53
CA LEU A 16 -7.62 42.15 -14.96
C LEU A 16 -6.90 41.45 -16.10
N ASN A 17 -5.91 42.16 -16.63
CA ASN A 17 -4.89 41.65 -17.54
C ASN A 17 -4.41 40.28 -17.05
N LYS A 18 -4.33 39.33 -17.99
CA LYS A 18 -3.89 37.94 -17.76
C LYS A 18 -2.45 37.83 -17.23
N GLU A 19 -1.72 38.93 -17.09
CA GLU A 19 -0.36 38.98 -16.56
C GLU A 19 -0.29 39.23 -15.05
N ASP A 20 -1.31 39.82 -14.42
CA ASP A 20 -1.25 40.18 -12.99
C ASP A 20 -1.76 39.06 -12.06
N ILE A 21 -2.59 38.15 -12.55
CA ILE A 21 -2.99 36.93 -11.81
C ILE A 21 -1.80 35.95 -11.68
N LYS A 22 -0.75 36.13 -12.50
CA LYS A 22 0.44 35.28 -12.46
C LYS A 22 1.45 35.68 -11.37
N LYS A 23 1.32 36.88 -10.79
CA LYS A 23 2.21 37.37 -9.72
C LYS A 23 1.73 37.07 -8.31
N SER A 24 0.48 36.65 -8.13
CA SER A 24 -0.09 36.33 -6.81
C SER A 24 0.07 34.87 -6.39
N CYS A 25 0.58 33.98 -7.25
CA CYS A 25 1.03 32.63 -6.86
C CYS A 25 2.48 32.56 -6.37
N GLU A 26 3.25 33.67 -6.40
CA GLU A 26 4.68 33.67 -6.06
C GLU A 26 4.99 33.93 -4.56
N ILE A 27 4.00 33.86 -3.66
CA ILE A 27 4.17 34.35 -2.28
C ILE A 27 4.08 33.26 -1.20
N GLU A 28 3.63 32.03 -1.47
CA GLU A 28 3.43 31.02 -0.41
C GLU A 28 4.53 29.94 -0.26
N ASP A 29 5.59 29.95 -1.06
CA ASP A 29 6.67 28.95 -0.95
C ASP A 29 7.87 29.37 -0.07
N LYS A 30 7.76 30.46 0.69
CA LYS A 30 8.90 31.05 1.44
C LYS A 30 9.16 30.51 2.84
N ILE A 31 8.45 29.46 3.30
CA ILE A 31 8.50 29.06 4.71
C ILE A 31 8.63 27.53 4.88
N PHE A 32 9.69 26.89 4.38
CA PHE A 32 10.30 25.77 5.12
C PHE A 32 11.69 25.38 4.60
N HIS A 33 12.71 25.88 5.31
CA HIS A 33 14.03 25.28 5.51
C HIS A 33 14.98 25.11 4.32
N SER A 34 15.84 26.12 4.23
CA SER A 34 17.14 26.16 3.58
C SER A 34 18.03 24.93 3.83
N LYS A 35 18.46 24.30 2.74
CA LYS A 35 19.84 23.84 2.53
C LYS A 35 20.24 24.27 1.12
N THR A 36 21.21 25.15 1.04
CA THR A 36 21.87 25.59 -0.20
C THR A 36 22.80 24.49 -0.72
N VAL A 37 22.56 23.98 -1.93
CA VAL A 37 23.60 23.46 -2.85
C VAL A 37 23.06 23.59 -4.28
N ASN A 38 23.72 24.44 -5.07
CA ASN A 38 24.02 24.40 -6.51
C ASN A 38 23.18 23.51 -7.45
N ASP A 39 22.74 24.11 -8.56
CA ASP A 39 22.48 23.51 -9.89
C ASP A 39 21.73 22.16 -9.90
N VAL A 40 20.41 22.20 -9.81
CA VAL A 40 19.56 21.05 -10.12
C VAL A 40 18.92 21.24 -11.49
N ASP A 41 19.61 20.75 -12.52
CA ASP A 41 19.00 20.44 -13.82
C ASP A 41 17.81 19.48 -13.59
N LEU A 42 16.59 20.00 -13.74
CA LEU A 42 15.37 19.18 -13.83
C LEU A 42 15.29 18.54 -15.22
N ASN A 43 16.25 17.65 -15.51
CA ASN A 43 16.20 16.77 -16.66
C ASN A 43 15.26 15.61 -16.30
N LEU A 44 14.06 15.61 -16.91
CA LEU A 44 13.01 14.61 -16.76
C LEU A 44 13.46 13.24 -17.32
N ASN A 45 14.41 12.58 -16.64
CA ASN A 45 14.62 11.14 -16.71
C ASN A 45 13.53 10.41 -15.88
N SER A 46 12.26 10.73 -16.14
CA SER A 46 11.09 10.27 -15.35
C SER A 46 10.98 8.73 -15.27
N LYS A 47 11.53 7.99 -16.24
CA LYS A 47 11.56 6.52 -16.20
C LYS A 47 12.46 5.97 -15.08
N ASN A 48 13.52 6.68 -14.70
CA ASN A 48 14.44 6.22 -13.65
C ASN A 48 13.86 6.45 -12.26
N ASP A 49 13.08 7.52 -12.07
CA ASP A 49 12.43 7.84 -10.78
C ASP A 49 11.30 6.87 -10.43
N ILE A 50 10.56 6.39 -11.43
CA ILE A 50 9.52 5.37 -11.19
C ILE A 50 10.18 4.05 -10.81
N SER A 51 11.29 3.68 -11.46
CA SER A 51 12.03 2.46 -11.12
C SER A 51 12.62 2.54 -9.72
N SER A 52 13.18 3.67 -9.30
CA SER A 52 13.71 3.84 -7.94
C SER A 52 12.61 3.82 -6.89
N LYS A 53 11.46 4.46 -7.13
CA LYS A 53 10.27 4.35 -6.27
C LYS A 53 9.73 2.91 -6.19
N MET A 54 9.73 2.19 -7.30
CA MET A 54 9.31 0.79 -7.35
C MET A 54 10.23 -0.11 -6.51
N LYS A 55 11.54 0.18 -6.41
CA LYS A 55 12.43 -0.60 -5.53
C LYS A 55 11.99 -0.55 -4.08
N PHE A 56 11.59 0.63 -3.58
CA PHE A 56 11.16 0.76 -2.18
C PHE A 56 9.90 -0.06 -1.85
N ILE A 57 8.93 -0.18 -2.77
CA ILE A 57 7.74 -1.02 -2.56
C ILE A 57 8.06 -2.52 -2.59
N MET A 58 9.09 -2.94 -3.32
CA MET A 58 9.52 -4.35 -3.37
C MET A 58 10.15 -4.85 -2.06
N ASP A 59 10.71 -3.94 -1.25
CA ASP A 59 11.37 -4.27 0.03
C ASP A 59 10.40 -4.28 1.23
N VAL A 60 9.11 -4.07 1.00
CA VAL A 60 8.10 -4.09 2.07
C VAL A 60 7.96 -5.51 2.62
N PRO A 61 8.16 -5.73 3.94
CA PRO A 61 8.06 -7.05 4.54
C PRO A 61 6.62 -7.57 4.54
N VAL A 62 6.44 -8.85 4.21
CA VAL A 62 5.15 -9.52 4.16
C VAL A 62 5.19 -10.79 5.01
N HIS A 63 4.12 -11.05 5.78
CA HIS A 63 3.97 -12.28 6.53
C HIS A 63 3.41 -13.40 5.64
N LEU A 64 4.14 -14.50 5.58
CA LEU A 64 3.69 -15.75 4.98
C LEU A 64 3.20 -16.69 6.07
N THR A 65 1.99 -17.21 5.91
CA THR A 65 1.39 -18.21 6.80
C THR A 65 1.35 -19.54 6.06
N ILE A 66 1.78 -20.61 6.71
CA ILE A 66 1.66 -21.97 6.16
C ILE A 66 0.62 -22.72 6.95
N GLU A 67 -0.40 -23.23 6.26
CA GLU A 67 -1.51 -23.99 6.84
C GLU A 67 -1.30 -25.48 6.63
N VAL A 68 -1.26 -26.21 7.75
CA VAL A 68 -1.27 -27.69 7.75
C VAL A 68 -2.60 -28.22 7.22
N GLY A 69 -3.71 -27.60 7.61
CA GLY A 69 -5.06 -27.94 7.18
C GLY A 69 -6.11 -27.11 7.91
N THR A 70 -7.36 -27.22 7.47
CA THR A 70 -8.52 -26.54 8.04
C THR A 70 -9.53 -27.55 8.59
N VAL A 71 -10.31 -27.15 9.59
CA VAL A 71 -11.42 -27.96 10.10
C VAL A 71 -12.62 -27.05 10.36
N LYS A 72 -13.81 -27.49 9.95
CA LYS A 72 -15.07 -26.80 10.23
C LYS A 72 -15.75 -27.49 11.40
N ILE A 73 -15.95 -26.77 12.50
CA ILE A 73 -16.64 -27.24 13.70
C ILE A 73 -17.76 -26.27 14.08
N THR A 74 -18.75 -26.74 14.84
CA THR A 74 -19.79 -25.84 15.35
C THR A 74 -19.27 -25.02 16.53
N ILE A 75 -19.93 -23.88 16.82
CA ILE A 75 -19.59 -23.07 18.01
C ILE A 75 -19.72 -23.91 19.29
N LYS A 76 -20.71 -24.81 19.34
CA LYS A 76 -20.91 -25.73 20.46
C LYS A 76 -19.68 -26.62 20.66
N ASP A 77 -19.22 -27.28 19.61
CA ASP A 77 -18.05 -28.18 19.69
C ASP A 77 -16.77 -27.42 20.04
N LEU A 78 -16.61 -26.19 19.53
CA LEU A 78 -15.47 -25.32 19.85
C LEU A 78 -15.41 -24.98 21.35
N LEU A 79 -16.55 -24.69 21.98
CA LEU A 79 -16.64 -24.41 23.41
C LEU A 79 -16.45 -25.67 24.29
N GLU A 80 -16.71 -26.86 23.74
CA GLU A 80 -16.52 -28.14 24.43
C GLU A 80 -15.07 -28.65 24.37
N LEU A 81 -14.20 -28.07 23.54
CA LEU A 81 -12.79 -28.46 23.43
C LEU A 81 -12.06 -28.33 24.78
N ARG A 82 -11.33 -29.38 25.14
CA ARG A 82 -10.48 -29.43 26.34
C ARG A 82 -9.04 -29.76 25.99
N SER A 83 -8.15 -29.62 26.97
CA SER A 83 -6.79 -30.15 26.85
C SER A 83 -6.83 -31.61 26.40
N LYS A 84 -5.96 -31.95 25.44
CA LYS A 84 -5.85 -33.28 24.79
C LYS A 84 -6.98 -33.65 23.80
N SER A 85 -7.85 -32.71 23.42
CA SER A 85 -8.78 -32.93 22.31
C SER A 85 -8.02 -33.02 20.97
N ILE A 86 -8.44 -33.92 20.08
CA ILE A 86 -7.84 -34.10 18.75
C ILE A 86 -8.84 -33.61 17.70
N LEU A 87 -8.39 -32.72 16.81
CA LEU A 87 -9.16 -32.25 15.67
C LEU A 87 -8.62 -32.92 14.40
N VAL A 88 -9.53 -33.49 13.61
CA VAL A 88 -9.20 -34.05 12.29
C VAL A 88 -9.29 -32.92 11.27
N LEU A 89 -8.20 -32.70 10.52
CA LEU A 89 -8.13 -31.69 9.48
C LEU A 89 -8.60 -32.25 8.13
N ASP A 90 -8.85 -31.37 7.17
CA ASP A 90 -9.26 -31.69 5.80
C ASP A 90 -8.16 -32.27 4.90
N LYS A 91 -6.88 -32.08 5.25
CA LYS A 91 -5.72 -32.55 4.47
C LYS A 91 -5.14 -33.87 5.00
N HIS A 92 -4.69 -34.73 4.10
CA HIS A 92 -3.99 -35.97 4.46
C HIS A 92 -2.50 -35.71 4.75
N ALA A 93 -1.89 -36.62 5.52
CA ALA A 93 -0.45 -36.57 5.76
C ALA A 93 0.32 -36.77 4.44
N GLY A 94 1.21 -35.82 4.13
CA GLY A 94 1.99 -35.82 2.89
C GLY A 94 1.40 -34.95 1.78
N ASP A 95 0.15 -34.48 1.92
CA ASP A 95 -0.41 -33.52 0.97
C ASP A 95 0.34 -32.17 1.02
N PRO A 96 0.50 -31.47 -0.11
CA PRO A 96 1.08 -30.13 -0.13
C PRO A 96 0.32 -29.17 0.80
N LEU A 97 1.07 -28.42 1.61
CA LEU A 97 0.57 -27.40 2.51
C LEU A 97 0.22 -26.12 1.75
N ASN A 98 -0.79 -25.40 2.23
CA ASN A 98 -1.16 -24.12 1.63
C ASN A 98 -0.24 -23.03 2.19
N ILE A 99 0.24 -22.14 1.33
CA ILE A 99 1.03 -20.98 1.70
C ILE A 99 0.21 -19.75 1.39
N LEU A 100 -0.03 -18.94 2.42
CA LEU A 100 -0.93 -17.81 2.37
C LEU A 100 -0.20 -16.50 2.64
N VAL A 101 -0.67 -15.44 2.00
CA VAL A 101 -0.33 -14.05 2.31
C VAL A 101 -1.64 -13.33 2.62
N ASN A 102 -1.74 -12.69 3.78
CA ASN A 102 -2.95 -11.97 4.20
C ASN A 102 -4.25 -12.80 4.06
N GLY A 103 -4.17 -14.11 4.29
CA GLY A 103 -5.31 -15.03 4.17
C GLY A 103 -5.63 -15.53 2.75
N TYR A 104 -4.88 -15.11 1.73
CA TYR A 104 -5.03 -15.62 0.36
C TYR A 104 -3.97 -16.68 0.06
N VAL A 105 -4.37 -17.82 -0.50
CA VAL A 105 -3.45 -18.87 -0.93
C VAL A 105 -2.69 -18.40 -2.17
N ILE A 106 -1.35 -18.33 -2.06
CA ILE A 106 -0.46 -17.90 -3.14
C ILE A 106 0.39 -19.04 -3.70
N ALA A 107 0.58 -20.10 -2.93
CA ALA A 107 1.43 -21.21 -3.30
C ALA A 107 1.05 -22.48 -2.53
N THR A 108 1.57 -23.60 -3.00
CA THR A 108 1.54 -24.89 -2.31
C THR A 108 2.95 -25.42 -2.16
N GLY A 109 3.26 -26.07 -1.04
CA GLY A 109 4.59 -26.61 -0.80
C GLY A 109 4.63 -27.80 0.16
N GLU A 110 5.74 -28.52 0.16
CA GLU A 110 5.97 -29.64 1.08
C GLU A 110 6.82 -29.20 2.28
N LEU A 111 6.53 -29.77 3.45
CA LEU A 111 7.32 -29.57 4.66
C LEU A 111 8.62 -30.37 4.56
N VAL A 112 9.75 -29.68 4.64
CA VAL A 112 11.08 -30.27 4.65
C VAL A 112 11.80 -29.93 5.95
N VAL A 113 12.78 -30.75 6.32
CA VAL A 113 13.68 -30.46 7.45
C VAL A 113 15.09 -30.34 6.90
N THR A 114 15.79 -29.26 7.25
CA THR A 114 17.18 -29.01 6.85
C THR A 114 17.92 -28.43 8.05
N GLU A 115 19.07 -28.99 8.40
CA GLU A 115 19.89 -28.52 9.55
C GLU A 115 19.10 -28.37 10.86
N ASN A 116 18.26 -29.37 11.18
CA ASN A 116 17.35 -29.35 12.34
C ASN A 116 16.34 -28.18 12.36
N LYS A 117 16.09 -27.55 11.22
CA LYS A 117 15.07 -26.50 11.04
C LYS A 117 13.99 -26.96 10.09
N TYR A 118 12.77 -26.52 10.33
CA TYR A 118 11.67 -26.68 9.38
C TYR A 118 11.84 -25.70 8.22
N GLY A 119 11.60 -26.17 7.00
CA GLY A 119 11.53 -25.39 5.78
C GLY A 119 10.35 -25.83 4.94
N ILE A 120 10.01 -25.04 3.93
CA ILE A 120 8.93 -25.35 2.99
C ILE A 120 9.51 -25.31 1.59
N ARG A 121 9.38 -26.41 0.84
CA ARG A 121 9.73 -26.43 -0.59
C ARG A 121 8.51 -26.08 -1.40
N ILE A 122 8.60 -25.04 -2.21
CA ILE A 122 7.52 -24.61 -3.09
C ILE A 122 7.34 -25.66 -4.21
N ILE A 123 6.12 -26.15 -4.38
CA ILE A 123 5.71 -27.08 -5.45
C ILE A 123 5.03 -26.30 -6.58
N ASN A 124 4.12 -25.39 -6.22
CA ASN A 124 3.39 -24.57 -7.18
C ASN A 124 3.18 -23.17 -6.61
N ILE A 125 3.17 -22.15 -7.47
CA ILE A 125 2.99 -20.74 -7.11
C ILE A 125 2.07 -20.08 -8.14
N ILE A 126 1.17 -19.23 -7.67
CA ILE A 126 0.29 -18.48 -8.59
C ILE A 126 1.11 -17.48 -9.41
N ASP A 127 0.67 -17.24 -10.65
CA ASP A 127 1.33 -16.26 -11.51
C ASP A 127 1.27 -14.85 -10.92
N ASN A 128 2.37 -14.12 -11.04
CA ASN A 128 2.48 -12.70 -10.64
C ASN A 128 1.40 -11.82 -11.30
N SER A 129 0.84 -12.25 -12.43
CA SER A 129 -0.25 -11.58 -13.14
C SER A 129 -1.51 -11.43 -12.28
N VAL A 130 -1.76 -12.36 -11.34
CA VAL A 130 -2.95 -12.31 -10.48
C VAL A 130 -2.93 -11.08 -9.56
N PHE A 131 -1.75 -10.74 -9.01
CA PHE A 131 -1.60 -9.57 -8.13
C PHE A 131 -1.74 -8.23 -8.87
N LYS A 132 -1.58 -8.20 -10.19
CA LYS A 132 -1.74 -6.98 -10.99
C LYS A 132 -3.19 -6.58 -11.23
N LYS A 133 -4.16 -7.45 -10.87
CA LYS A 133 -5.58 -7.25 -11.16
C LYS A 133 -6.41 -6.81 -9.94
N LEU A 134 -5.82 -6.81 -8.74
CA LEU A 134 -6.41 -6.24 -7.52
C LEU A 134 -6.06 -4.75 -7.41
#